data_AF-A0A1I0M220-F1
#
_entry.id   AF-A0A1I0M220-F1
#
_cell.length_a   1.000
_cell.length_b   1.000
_cell.length_c   1.000
_cell.angle_alpha   90.00
_cell.angle_beta   90.00
_cell.angle_gamma   90.00
#
_symmetry.space_group_name_H-M   'P 1'
#
loop_
_entity.id
_entity.type
_entity.pdbx_description
1 polymer ?
#
loop_
_entity_poly.entity_id
_entity_poly.type
_entity_poly.pdbx_seq_one_letter_code
_entity_poly.pdbx_strand_id
1 'polypeptide(L)'
;MKNEYNASKIIDDAEWHYDSAMKANPGLRNNAEKVYRLAGTHIAYYIAWLVEHDGMSDLVPGSEIIAVKNRELTPTDLLINTMDGKLLTEDIASSMREFVIETYESTYYDDYDAFLDMLDEPLWVSEFSWEH
;
A
#
# COMPACT_ATOMS: atom_id res chain seq x y z
N MET A 1 -17.63 26.35 17.80
CA MET A 1 -17.42 25.07 17.09
C MET A 1 -16.56 25.37 15.88
N LYS A 2 -15.26 25.05 15.93
CA LYS A 2 -14.42 25.08 14.73
C LYS A 2 -14.72 23.76 14.02
N ASN A 3 -15.30 23.83 12.82
CA ASN A 3 -15.25 22.72 11.87
C ASN A 3 -13.79 22.60 11.46
N GLU A 4 -13.04 21.77 12.16
CA GLU A 4 -11.75 21.30 11.67
C GLU A 4 -12.09 20.30 10.57
N TYR A 5 -12.04 20.77 9.31
CA TYR A 5 -11.67 19.90 8.20
C TYR A 5 -10.33 19.30 8.59
N ASN A 6 -10.33 18.14 9.25
CA ASN A 6 -9.15 17.30 9.31
C ASN A 6 -8.93 16.86 7.87
N ALA A 7 -8.05 17.57 7.17
CA ALA A 7 -7.56 17.09 5.89
C ALA A 7 -7.05 15.67 6.12
N SER A 8 -7.52 14.73 5.31
CA SER A 8 -7.06 13.35 5.35
C SER A 8 -5.54 13.33 5.27
N LYS A 9 -4.87 12.79 6.31
CA LYS A 9 -3.42 12.69 6.32
C LYS A 9 -3.04 11.52 5.39
N ILE A 10 -2.13 11.79 4.46
CA ILE A 10 -1.48 10.75 3.66
C ILE A 10 -0.51 10.00 4.58
N ILE A 11 -0.74 8.70 4.75
CA ILE A 11 0.18 7.79 5.45
C ILE A 11 1.35 7.49 4.52
N ASP A 12 1.05 7.08 3.28
CA ASP A 12 2.05 6.88 2.24
C ASP A 12 1.47 7.11 0.83
N ASP A 13 2.35 7.33 -0.14
CA ASP A 13 2.04 7.64 -1.53
C ASP A 13 3.06 6.96 -2.45
N ALA A 14 2.59 6.14 -3.39
CA ALA A 14 3.46 5.48 -4.37
C ALA A 14 4.32 6.48 -5.18
N GLU A 15 3.84 7.72 -5.37
CA GLU A 15 4.60 8.77 -6.05
C GLU A 15 5.88 9.14 -5.28
N TRP A 16 5.87 9.10 -3.94
CA TRP A 16 7.04 9.41 -3.12
C TRP A 16 8.19 8.41 -3.36
N HIS A 17 7.87 7.21 -3.84
CA HIS A 17 8.83 6.13 -4.06
C HIS A 17 9.18 5.92 -5.53
N TYR A 18 8.56 6.67 -6.45
CA TYR A 18 8.70 6.47 -7.89
C TYR A 18 10.15 6.57 -8.38
N ASP A 19 10.88 7.61 -7.96
CA ASP A 19 12.27 7.81 -8.37
C ASP A 19 13.20 6.70 -7.88
N SER A 20 12.96 6.21 -6.65
CA SER A 20 13.68 5.06 -6.09
C SER A 20 13.41 3.80 -6.90
N ALA A 21 12.14 3.53 -7.24
CA ALA A 21 11.76 2.40 -8.08
C ALA A 21 12.34 2.51 -9.50
N MET A 22 12.34 3.70 -10.11
CA MET A 22 12.94 3.94 -11.43
C MET A 22 14.45 3.70 -11.40
N LYS A 23 15.13 4.11 -10.33
CA LYS A 23 16.57 3.90 -10.15
C LYS A 23 16.92 2.42 -9.99
N ALA A 24 16.08 1.67 -9.27
CA ALA A 24 16.22 0.22 -9.13
C ALA A 24 15.94 -0.52 -10.46
N ASN A 25 15.08 0.06 -11.32
CA ASN A 25 14.62 -0.55 -12.57
C ASN A 25 14.94 0.29 -13.81
N PRO A 26 16.23 0.51 -14.16
CA PRO A 26 16.59 1.39 -15.29
C PRO A 26 16.11 0.90 -16.66
N GLY A 27 15.75 -0.38 -16.79
CA GLY A 27 15.14 -0.96 -18.00
C GLY A 27 13.66 -0.56 -18.21
N LEU A 28 12.99 -0.05 -17.18
CA LEU A 28 11.57 0.31 -17.21
C LEU A 28 11.32 1.80 -17.48
N ARG A 29 12.32 2.55 -17.96
CA ARG A 29 12.21 4.00 -18.25
C ARG A 29 11.03 4.40 -19.14
N ASN A 30 10.61 3.51 -20.04
CA ASN A 30 9.48 3.74 -20.95
C ASN A 30 8.16 3.09 -20.45
N ASN A 31 8.15 2.59 -19.21
CA ASN A 31 7.02 1.91 -18.59
C ASN A 31 6.72 2.53 -17.21
N ALA A 32 6.25 3.77 -17.24
CA ALA A 32 5.93 4.54 -16.03
C ALA A 32 4.89 3.83 -15.15
N GLU A 33 3.89 3.19 -15.75
CA GLU A 33 2.87 2.43 -15.01
C GLU A 33 3.51 1.31 -14.19
N LYS A 34 4.43 0.54 -14.78
CA LYS A 34 5.08 -0.55 -14.06
C LYS A 34 5.94 -0.03 -12.92
N VAL A 35 6.68 1.05 -13.14
CA VAL A 35 7.49 1.67 -12.09
C VAL A 35 6.61 2.19 -10.96
N TYR A 36 5.49 2.82 -11.27
CA TYR A 36 4.54 3.31 -10.27
C TYR A 36 3.93 2.17 -9.44
N ARG A 37 3.59 1.04 -10.07
CA ARG A 37 3.15 -0.18 -9.37
C ARG A 37 4.22 -0.75 -8.44
N LEU A 38 5.47 -0.81 -8.90
CA LEU A 38 6.61 -1.25 -8.07
C LEU A 38 6.84 -0.31 -6.88
N ALA A 39 6.71 0.99 -7.10
CA ALA A 39 6.83 2.02 -6.06
C ALA A 39 5.75 1.89 -4.96
N GLY A 40 4.57 1.37 -5.29
CA GLY A 40 3.49 1.12 -4.32
C GLY A 40 3.42 -0.29 -3.74
N THR A 41 4.40 -1.17 -4.00
CA THR A 41 4.25 -2.59 -3.65
C THR A 41 4.28 -2.84 -2.14
N HIS A 42 5.09 -2.12 -1.37
CA HIS A 42 5.05 -2.20 0.10
C HIS A 42 3.70 -1.75 0.63
N ILE A 43 3.15 -0.63 0.14
CA ILE A 43 1.80 -0.18 0.51
C ILE A 43 0.76 -1.28 0.21
N ALA A 44 0.88 -1.96 -0.92
CA ALA A 44 -0.01 -3.06 -1.30
C ALA A 44 0.05 -4.25 -0.32
N TYR A 45 1.23 -4.66 0.15
CA TYR A 45 1.35 -5.70 1.19
C TYR A 45 0.66 -5.28 2.50
N TYR A 46 0.80 -4.02 2.89
CA TYR A 46 0.11 -3.52 4.07
C TYR A 46 -1.41 -3.48 3.91
N ILE A 47 -1.90 -3.11 2.72
CA ILE A 47 -3.33 -3.18 2.39
C ILE A 47 -3.84 -4.62 2.44
N ALA A 48 -3.06 -5.60 1.99
CA ALA A 48 -3.42 -7.01 2.12
C ALA A 48 -3.69 -7.38 3.58
N TRP A 49 -2.77 -7.00 4.48
CA TRP A 49 -2.91 -7.23 5.91
C TRP A 49 -4.15 -6.52 6.49
N LEU A 50 -4.40 -5.27 6.10
CA LEU A 50 -5.59 -4.51 6.52
C LEU A 50 -6.88 -5.20 6.08
N VAL A 51 -6.95 -5.69 4.84
CA VAL A 51 -8.12 -6.40 4.32
C VAL A 51 -8.36 -7.69 5.09
N GLU A 52 -7.32 -8.45 5.40
CA GLU A 52 -7.42 -9.71 6.17
C GLU A 52 -7.91 -9.49 7.61
N HIS A 53 -7.65 -8.31 8.18
CA HIS A 53 -7.98 -7.98 9.57
C HIS A 53 -9.19 -7.03 9.70
N ASP A 54 -9.98 -6.87 8.65
CA ASP A 54 -11.13 -5.95 8.63
C ASP A 54 -10.76 -4.49 8.99
N GLY A 55 -9.54 -4.07 8.65
CA GLY A 55 -8.97 -2.77 8.95
C GLY A 55 -9.26 -1.67 7.93
N MET A 56 -9.91 -2.00 6.82
CA MET A 56 -10.34 -1.02 5.82
C MET A 56 -11.63 -0.31 6.26
N SER A 57 -11.74 0.98 5.99
CA SER A 57 -12.94 1.77 6.27
C SER A 57 -14.01 1.58 5.20
N ASP A 58 -15.22 2.04 5.49
CA ASP A 58 -16.35 2.04 4.54
C ASP A 58 -16.18 3.02 3.37
N LEU A 59 -15.10 3.83 3.34
CA LEU A 59 -14.78 4.68 2.20
C LEU A 59 -14.22 3.88 1.02
N VAL A 60 -13.60 2.73 1.31
CA VAL A 60 -13.13 1.82 0.28
C VAL A 60 -14.28 0.90 -0.15
N PRO A 61 -14.55 0.73 -1.46
CA PRO A 61 -15.67 -0.08 -1.91
C PRO A 61 -15.63 -1.50 -1.35
N GLY A 62 -16.66 -1.87 -0.57
CA GLY A 62 -16.75 -3.19 0.05
C GLY A 62 -16.69 -4.36 -0.94
N SER A 63 -17.15 -4.17 -2.18
CA SER A 63 -17.00 -5.16 -3.25
C SER A 63 -15.55 -5.43 -3.63
N GLU A 64 -14.69 -4.41 -3.60
CA GLU A 64 -13.27 -4.58 -3.88
C GLU A 64 -12.53 -5.19 -2.71
N ILE A 65 -12.87 -4.83 -1.47
CA ILE A 65 -12.37 -5.51 -0.27
C ILE A 65 -12.69 -7.01 -0.35
N ILE A 66 -13.92 -7.38 -0.70
CA ILE A 66 -14.33 -8.78 -0.90
C ILE A 66 -13.53 -9.44 -2.03
N ALA A 67 -13.33 -8.74 -3.15
CA ALA A 67 -12.54 -9.25 -4.27
C ALA A 67 -11.08 -9.51 -3.87
N VAL A 68 -10.47 -8.63 -3.06
CA VAL A 68 -9.13 -8.84 -2.50
C VAL A 68 -9.11 -10.06 -1.57
N LYS A 69 -10.09 -10.20 -0.66
CA LYS A 69 -10.21 -11.40 0.20
C LYS A 69 -10.33 -12.70 -0.60
N ASN A 70 -11.04 -12.66 -1.73
CA ASN A 70 -11.20 -13.80 -2.61
C ASN A 70 -10.02 -14.00 -3.58
N ARG A 71 -8.97 -13.15 -3.51
CA ARG A 71 -7.83 -13.11 -4.43
C ARG A 71 -8.23 -12.89 -5.91
N GLU A 72 -9.38 -12.26 -6.14
CA GLU A 72 -9.88 -11.87 -7.45
C GLU A 72 -9.36 -10.49 -7.89
N LEU A 73 -8.96 -9.66 -6.92
CA LEU A 73 -8.31 -8.36 -7.08
C LEU A 73 -7.00 -8.37 -6.28
N THR A 74 -5.91 -7.86 -6.85
CA THR A 74 -4.67 -7.70 -6.08
C THR A 74 -4.75 -6.44 -5.21
N PRO A 75 -4.09 -6.40 -4.04
CA PRO A 75 -3.97 -5.18 -3.24
C PRO A 75 -3.28 -4.05 -4.02
N THR A 76 -2.36 -4.38 -4.94
CA THR A 76 -1.76 -3.39 -5.85
C THR A 76 -2.80 -2.78 -6.78
N ASP A 77 -3.70 -3.57 -7.36
CA ASP A 77 -4.76 -3.04 -8.22
C ASP A 77 -5.76 -2.21 -7.42
N LEU A 78 -6.10 -2.61 -6.20
CA LEU A 78 -6.92 -1.80 -5.28
C LEU A 78 -6.23 -0.44 -5.01
N LEU A 79 -4.95 -0.47 -4.65
CA LEU A 79 -4.17 0.73 -4.37
C LEU A 79 -4.13 1.69 -5.58
N ILE A 80 -3.78 1.19 -6.76
CA ILE A 80 -3.54 2.03 -7.93
C ILE A 80 -4.84 2.51 -8.57
N ASN A 81 -5.86 1.65 -8.68
CA ASN A 81 -7.06 1.97 -9.44
C ASN A 81 -8.17 2.62 -8.62
N THR A 82 -8.14 2.44 -7.29
CA THR A 82 -9.25 2.87 -6.41
C THR A 82 -8.79 3.84 -5.34
N MET A 83 -7.57 3.68 -4.84
CA MET A 83 -7.01 4.52 -3.77
C MET A 83 -6.03 5.59 -4.31
N ASP A 84 -6.01 5.82 -5.62
CA ASP A 84 -5.13 6.79 -6.30
C ASP A 84 -3.64 6.66 -5.94
N GLY A 85 -3.19 5.44 -5.66
CA GLY A 85 -1.81 5.14 -5.26
C GLY A 85 -1.44 5.58 -3.84
N LYS A 86 -2.42 5.96 -3.02
CA LYS A 86 -2.21 6.55 -1.69
C LYS A 86 -2.89 5.72 -0.62
N LEU A 87 -2.25 5.62 0.54
CA LEU A 87 -2.87 5.13 1.75
C LEU A 87 -3.16 6.33 2.66
N LEU A 88 -4.43 6.60 2.91
CA LEU A 88 -4.87 7.72 3.73
C LEU A 88 -5.35 7.22 5.09
N THR A 89 -5.26 8.10 6.10
CA THR A 89 -5.81 7.79 7.44
C THR A 89 -7.31 7.50 7.44
N GLU A 90 -8.06 8.01 6.47
CA GLU A 90 -9.50 7.77 6.33
C GLU A 90 -9.84 6.43 5.67
N ASP A 91 -8.91 5.81 4.94
CA ASP A 91 -9.06 4.46 4.37
C ASP A 91 -9.01 3.39 5.47
N ILE A 92 -8.58 3.77 6.68
CA ILE A 92 -8.47 2.88 7.83
C ILE A 92 -9.72 2.98 8.72
N ALA A 93 -10.25 1.81 9.09
CA ALA A 93 -11.31 1.67 10.05
C ALA A 93 -10.99 2.45 11.34
N SER A 94 -11.97 3.22 11.83
CA SER A 94 -11.76 4.12 12.98
C SER A 94 -11.31 3.40 14.24
N SER A 95 -11.70 2.14 14.43
CA SER A 95 -11.29 1.27 15.54
C SER A 95 -9.82 0.84 15.49
N MET A 96 -9.19 0.85 14.30
CA MET A 96 -7.81 0.40 14.10
C MET A 96 -6.84 1.53 13.77
N ARG A 97 -7.35 2.72 13.46
CA ARG A 97 -6.57 3.84 12.93
C ARG A 97 -5.32 4.19 13.74
N GLU A 98 -5.43 4.34 15.05
CA GLU A 98 -4.28 4.72 15.89
C GLU A 98 -3.19 3.64 15.84
N PHE A 99 -3.57 2.38 16.00
CA PHE A 99 -2.66 1.23 15.93
C PHE A 99 -1.99 1.10 14.56
N VAL A 100 -2.77 1.25 13.48
CA VAL A 100 -2.29 1.12 12.10
C VAL A 100 -1.28 2.21 11.78
N ILE A 101 -1.58 3.47 12.12
CA ILE A 101 -0.65 4.59 11.87
C ILE A 101 0.64 4.39 12.66
N GLU A 102 0.54 4.03 13.95
CA GLU A 102 1.72 3.80 14.79
C GLU A 102 2.57 2.65 14.24
N THR A 103 1.96 1.53 13.86
CA THR A 103 2.67 0.37 13.32
C THR A 103 3.36 0.70 12.00
N TYR A 104 2.64 1.38 11.10
CA TYR A 104 3.16 1.75 9.78
C TYR A 104 4.38 2.68 9.89
N GLU A 105 4.31 3.70 10.75
CA GLU A 105 5.37 4.69 10.91
C GLU A 105 6.58 4.17 11.73
N SER A 106 6.40 3.14 12.56
CA SER A 106 7.44 2.70 13.51
C SER A 106 8.22 1.47 13.10
N THR A 107 7.56 0.45 12.53
CA THR A 107 8.12 -0.91 12.43
C THR A 107 7.88 -1.54 11.07
N TYR A 108 6.77 -1.21 10.41
CA TYR A 108 6.35 -1.89 9.19
C TYR A 108 7.40 -1.87 8.07
N TYR A 109 8.05 -0.73 7.84
CA TYR A 109 9.02 -0.63 6.74
C TYR A 109 10.24 -1.52 6.96
N ASP A 110 10.74 -1.59 8.20
CA ASP A 110 11.86 -2.46 8.58
C ASP A 110 11.47 -3.94 8.46
N ASP A 111 10.24 -4.30 8.85
CA ASP A 111 9.72 -5.66 8.69
C ASP A 111 9.58 -6.05 7.21
N TYR A 112 9.15 -5.11 6.37
CA TYR A 112 9.02 -5.32 4.92
C TYR A 112 10.39 -5.51 4.25
N ASP A 113 11.39 -4.69 4.61
CA ASP A 113 12.77 -4.83 4.10
C ASP A 113 13.37 -6.18 4.52
N ALA A 114 13.20 -6.57 5.79
CA ALA A 114 13.64 -7.87 6.29
C ALA A 114 12.96 -9.06 5.59
N PHE A 115 11.67 -8.94 5.25
CA PHE A 115 10.95 -9.94 4.48
C PHE A 115 11.53 -10.10 3.07
N LEU A 116 11.83 -9.00 2.38
CA LEU A 116 12.46 -9.05 1.06
C LEU A 116 13.87 -9.66 1.09
N ASP A 117 14.66 -9.33 2.12
CA ASP A 117 15.97 -9.94 2.35
C ASP A 117 15.87 -11.47 2.49
N MET A 118 14.82 -11.98 3.16
CA MET A 118 14.59 -13.43 3.28
C MET A 118 14.26 -14.10 1.95
N LEU A 119 13.71 -13.35 0.99
CA LEU A 119 13.39 -13.82 -0.36
C LEU A 119 14.58 -13.66 -1.34
N ASP A 120 15.69 -13.05 -0.92
CA ASP A 120 16.79 -12.61 -1.80
C ASP A 120 16.29 -11.66 -2.90
N GLU A 121 15.30 -10.83 -2.55
CA GLU A 121 14.64 -9.90 -3.45
C GLU A 121 14.97 -8.45 -3.09
N PRO A 122 15.37 -7.59 -4.04
CA PRO A 122 15.61 -6.18 -3.74
C PRO A 122 14.32 -5.37 -3.54
N LEU A 123 14.42 -4.31 -2.74
CA LEU A 123 13.40 -3.25 -2.71
C LEU A 123 13.13 -2.72 -4.13
N TRP A 124 11.85 -2.46 -4.39
CA TRP A 124 11.33 -1.82 -5.61
C TRP A 124 11.44 -2.62 -6.91
N VAL A 125 11.89 -3.87 -6.90
CA VAL A 125 11.89 -4.72 -8.12
C VAL A 125 10.84 -5.82 -8.07
N SER A 126 10.40 -6.20 -6.87
CA SER A 126 9.41 -7.24 -6.67
C SER A 126 8.00 -6.71 -6.79
N GLU A 127 7.15 -7.52 -7.41
CA GLU A 127 5.71 -7.28 -7.47
C GLU A 127 5.03 -7.96 -6.28
N PHE A 128 3.83 -7.49 -5.95
CA PHE A 128 3.00 -8.17 -4.98
C PHE A 128 2.71 -9.63 -5.43
N SER A 129 2.84 -10.57 -4.50
CA SER A 129 2.54 -11.98 -4.71
C SER A 129 1.73 -12.52 -3.52
N TRP A 130 0.73 -13.35 -3.81
CA TRP A 130 -0.04 -14.06 -2.79
C TRP A 130 0.68 -15.29 -2.21
N GLU A 131 1.81 -15.68 -2.80
CA GLU A 131 2.52 -16.93 -2.50
C GLU A 131 3.75 -16.71 -1.59
N HIS A 132 3.95 -15.48 -1.11
CA HIS A 132 5.02 -15.10 -0.18
C HIS A 132 4.44 -14.56 1.12
#